data_AF-M6FVI1-F1
#
_entry.id   AF-M6FVI1-F1
#
_cell.length_a   1.000
_cell.length_b   1.000
_cell.length_c   1.000
_cell.angle_alpha   90.00
_cell.angle_beta   90.00
_cell.angle_gamma   90.00
#
_symmetry.space_group_name_H-M   'P 1'
#
loop_
_entity.id
_entity.type
_entity.pdbx_description
1 polymer ?
#
loop_
_entity_poly.entity_id
_entity_poly.type
_entity_poly.pdbx_seq_one_letter_code
_entity_poly.pdbx_strand_id
1 'polypeptide(L)'
;MKTILTTTGEKVLVDDEDFLSLSERNWYLKLNKDVKLVCTAIRLKNKKQKMVLIHREILELTDPKKVVIHRNGNPFDNRKENLFIIDRGKQNYLRKRNYNTKSYKGVHFKKENGTYIAAISKDGVKYCLGSFETAEVAAMMYDKAALALHGKQLAKTNKSLRLLQYKRLPSIPIEFKVQKKGHTMKGAEDRAKVRFLRRILKQMTRFYGFKEIGAMLKYNPNTIYRFISKERNFRSEAVEFLFARLQKLKKTLEIDGLKIDL
;
A
#
# COMPACT_ATOMS: atom_id res chain seq x y z
N MET A 1 35.43 -13.27 -6.22
CA MET A 1 34.63 -12.09 -6.59
C MET A 1 35.32 -11.35 -7.71
N LYS A 2 34.60 -10.99 -8.78
CA LYS A 2 35.13 -10.20 -9.90
C LYS A 2 34.27 -8.99 -10.24
N THR A 3 34.84 -8.06 -11.00
CA THR A 3 34.20 -6.80 -11.39
C THR A 3 34.14 -6.67 -12.90
N ILE A 4 32.95 -6.38 -13.43
CA ILE A 4 32.73 -6.02 -14.83
C ILE A 4 32.62 -4.49 -14.92
N LEU A 5 33.26 -3.90 -15.92
CA LEU A 5 33.08 -2.48 -16.22
C LEU A 5 31.94 -2.32 -17.21
N THR A 6 30.98 -1.47 -16.88
CA THR A 6 29.99 -1.02 -17.87
C THR A 6 30.65 -0.14 -18.92
N THR A 7 30.00 0.03 -20.07
CA THR A 7 30.43 0.99 -21.11
C THR A 7 30.49 2.43 -20.59
N THR A 8 29.77 2.73 -19.52
CA THR A 8 29.79 4.02 -18.80
C THR A 8 30.87 4.11 -17.71
N GLY A 9 31.70 3.08 -17.52
CA GLY A 9 32.80 3.05 -16.55
C GLY A 9 32.40 2.65 -15.12
N GLU A 10 31.11 2.44 -14.85
CA GLU A 10 30.63 1.98 -13.53
C GLU A 10 31.04 0.51 -13.29
N LYS A 11 31.45 0.21 -12.06
CA LYS A 11 31.92 -1.11 -11.61
C LYS A 11 30.76 -1.98 -11.15
N VAL A 12 30.62 -3.17 -11.72
CA VAL A 12 29.56 -4.14 -11.39
C VAL A 12 30.18 -5.38 -10.76
N LEU A 13 29.78 -5.71 -9.53
CA LEU A 13 30.27 -6.89 -8.80
C LEU A 13 29.45 -8.12 -9.17
N VAL A 14 30.15 -9.22 -9.46
CA VAL A 14 29.56 -10.53 -9.79
C VAL A 14 30.37 -11.65 -9.14
N ASP A 15 29.77 -12.84 -9.06
CA ASP A 15 30.47 -14.05 -8.63
C ASP A 15 31.46 -14.54 -9.70
N ASP A 16 32.49 -15.28 -9.29
CA ASP A 16 33.57 -15.69 -10.19
C ASP A 16 33.10 -16.64 -11.29
N GLU A 17 32.09 -17.46 -10.97
CA GLU A 17 31.45 -18.41 -11.87
C GLU A 17 30.69 -17.73 -13.02
N ASP A 18 30.06 -16.59 -12.76
CA ASP A 18 29.28 -15.86 -13.77
C ASP A 18 30.16 -14.87 -14.56
N PHE A 19 31.36 -14.55 -14.08
CA PHE A 19 32.19 -13.50 -14.68
C PHE A 19 32.56 -13.78 -16.14
N LEU A 20 32.92 -15.02 -16.48
CA LEU A 20 33.37 -15.35 -17.84
C LEU A 20 32.25 -15.14 -18.86
N SER A 21 31.07 -15.70 -18.62
CA SER A 21 29.91 -15.59 -19.53
C SER A 21 29.39 -14.16 -19.64
N LEU A 22 29.41 -13.39 -18.54
CA LEU A 22 28.95 -12.02 -18.54
C LEU A 22 29.94 -11.05 -19.19
N SER A 23 31.24 -11.33 -19.14
CA SER A 23 32.29 -10.46 -19.73
C SER A 23 32.36 -10.52 -21.25
N GLU A 24 31.75 -11.53 -21.88
CA GLU A 24 31.61 -11.61 -23.34
C GLU A 24 30.73 -10.50 -23.93
N ARG A 25 29.95 -9.81 -23.08
CA ARG A 25 28.94 -8.85 -23.51
C ARG A 25 29.23 -7.47 -22.94
N ASN A 26 28.87 -6.46 -23.73
CA ASN A 26 28.87 -5.07 -23.27
C ASN A 26 27.62 -4.79 -22.43
N TRP A 27 27.84 -4.32 -21.20
CA TRP A 27 26.82 -3.88 -20.27
C TRP A 27 26.78 -2.35 -20.21
N TYR A 28 25.60 -1.76 -20.23
CA TYR A 28 25.42 -0.32 -20.12
C TYR A 28 24.44 0.02 -19.00
N LEU A 29 24.58 1.24 -18.48
CA LEU A 29 23.69 1.77 -17.46
C LEU A 29 22.48 2.43 -18.12
N LYS A 30 21.28 2.04 -17.70
CA LYS A 30 20.03 2.70 -18.04
C LYS A 30 19.42 3.35 -16.82
N LEU A 31 19.11 4.64 -16.94
CA LEU A 31 18.39 5.40 -15.93
C LEU A 31 16.89 5.33 -16.23
N ASN A 32 16.10 4.88 -15.26
CA ASN A 32 14.64 4.92 -15.32
C ASN A 32 14.12 5.68 -14.10
N LYS A 33 13.80 6.96 -14.29
CA LYS A 33 13.53 7.91 -13.19
C LYS A 33 14.70 7.87 -12.20
N ASP A 34 14.44 7.49 -10.95
CA ASP A 34 15.44 7.41 -9.88
C ASP A 34 16.12 6.04 -9.76
N VAL A 35 15.83 5.10 -10.68
CA VAL A 35 16.34 3.72 -10.62
C VAL A 35 17.39 3.49 -11.69
N LYS A 36 18.60 3.14 -11.26
CA LYS A 36 19.71 2.67 -12.10
C LYS A 36 19.53 1.19 -12.43
N LEU A 37 19.66 0.81 -13.70
CA LEU A 37 19.58 -0.56 -14.19
C LEU A 37 20.79 -0.90 -15.04
N VAL A 38 21.46 -2.02 -14.74
CA VAL A 38 22.53 -2.56 -15.57
C VAL A 38 21.92 -3.53 -16.58
N CYS A 39 22.07 -3.23 -17.86
CA CYS A 39 21.43 -3.97 -18.94
C CYS A 39 22.33 -4.16 -20.16
N THR A 40 21.96 -5.14 -20.98
CA THR A 40 22.53 -5.38 -22.31
C THR A 40 21.39 -5.58 -23.31
N ALA A 41 21.69 -5.43 -24.61
CA ALA A 41 20.72 -5.62 -25.68
C ALA A 41 21.13 -6.82 -26.53
N ILE A 42 20.24 -7.82 -26.62
CA ILE A 42 20.47 -9.04 -27.40
C ILE A 42 19.61 -9.00 -28.65
N ARG A 43 20.19 -9.32 -29.81
CA ARG A 43 19.48 -9.42 -31.09
C ARG A 43 18.82 -10.79 -31.22
N LEU A 44 17.51 -10.82 -31.42
CA LEU A 44 16.74 -12.04 -31.66
C LEU A 44 16.74 -12.41 -33.14
N LYS A 45 16.48 -13.68 -33.46
CA LYS A 45 16.38 -14.21 -34.84
C LYS A 45 15.45 -13.38 -35.74
N ASN A 46 14.40 -12.79 -35.17
CA ASN A 46 13.40 -11.98 -35.90
C ASN A 46 13.85 -10.51 -36.11
N LYS A 47 15.15 -10.21 -36.10
CA LYS A 47 15.74 -8.84 -36.15
C LYS A 47 15.29 -7.88 -35.04
N LYS A 48 14.48 -8.32 -34.07
CA LYS A 48 14.08 -7.55 -32.89
C LYS A 48 15.17 -7.56 -31.84
N GLN A 49 15.32 -6.47 -31.08
CA GLN A 49 16.22 -6.41 -29.93
C GLN A 49 15.45 -6.69 -28.63
N LYS A 50 16.05 -7.48 -27.74
CA LYS A 50 15.56 -7.76 -26.40
C LYS A 50 16.53 -7.17 -25.38
N MET A 51 16.00 -6.33 -24.50
CA MET A 51 16.76 -5.82 -23.35
C MET A 51 16.82 -6.92 -22.28
N VAL A 52 18.03 -7.21 -21.80
CA VAL A 52 18.30 -8.17 -20.72
C VAL A 52 18.95 -7.44 -19.56
N LEU A 53 18.48 -7.74 -18.35
CA LEU A 53 19.00 -7.18 -17.09
C LEU A 53 20.03 -8.14 -16.51
N ILE A 54 21.18 -7.64 -16.03
CA ILE A 54 22.27 -8.50 -15.56
C ILE A 54 21.84 -9.42 -14.42
N HIS A 55 21.10 -8.89 -13.45
CA HIS A 55 20.60 -9.65 -12.31
C HIS A 55 19.57 -10.72 -12.69
N ARG A 56 18.96 -10.65 -13.88
CA ARG A 56 18.08 -11.69 -14.39
C ARG A 56 18.85 -12.77 -15.14
N GLU A 57 19.91 -12.39 -15.85
CA GLU A 57 20.79 -13.33 -16.55
C GLU A 57 21.50 -14.24 -15.54
N ILE A 58 22.07 -13.66 -14.47
CA ILE A 58 22.75 -14.39 -13.38
C ILE A 58 21.87 -15.45 -12.70
N LEU A 59 20.56 -15.19 -12.65
CA LEU A 59 19.58 -16.09 -12.04
C LEU A 59 18.80 -16.92 -13.08
N GLU A 60 19.19 -16.83 -14.36
CA GLU A 60 18.52 -17.48 -15.50
C GLU A 60 16.99 -17.25 -15.51
N LEU A 61 16.55 -16.08 -15.03
CA LEU A 61 15.16 -15.83 -14.71
C LEU A 61 14.37 -15.38 -15.95
N THR A 62 13.60 -16.30 -16.52
CA THR A 62 12.77 -16.06 -17.71
C THR A 62 11.34 -15.60 -17.37
N ASP A 63 10.81 -15.93 -16.18
CA ASP A 63 9.42 -15.64 -15.80
C ASP A 63 9.15 -14.12 -15.64
N PRO A 64 8.23 -13.53 -16.43
CA PRO A 64 7.88 -12.10 -16.33
C PRO A 64 7.05 -11.74 -15.08
N LYS A 65 6.51 -12.73 -14.36
CA LYS A 65 5.79 -12.55 -13.09
C LYS A 65 6.73 -12.49 -11.88
N LYS A 66 8.03 -12.70 -12.08
CA LYS A 66 9.04 -12.62 -11.02
C LYS A 66 9.91 -11.37 -11.16
N VAL A 67 10.28 -10.80 -10.03
CA VAL A 67 11.15 -9.62 -9.91
C VAL A 67 12.33 -9.97 -9.03
N VAL A 68 13.53 -9.53 -9.41
CA VAL A 68 14.75 -9.68 -8.61
C VAL A 68 14.95 -8.44 -7.78
N ILE A 69 15.35 -8.61 -6.52
CA ILE A 69 15.62 -7.54 -5.57
C ILE A 69 17.04 -7.69 -5.03
N HIS A 70 17.75 -6.57 -4.97
CA HIS A 70 19.06 -6.43 -4.32
C HIS A 70 18.87 -6.21 -2.81
N ARG A 71 19.44 -7.08 -1.96
CA ARG A 71 19.33 -7.01 -0.49
C ARG A 71 19.88 -5.69 0.06
N ASN A 72 21.02 -5.24 -0.45
CA ASN A 72 21.65 -3.98 -0.05
C ASN A 72 21.08 -2.74 -0.77
N GLY A 73 20.19 -2.93 -1.75
CA GLY A 73 19.65 -1.85 -2.57
C GLY A 73 20.64 -1.22 -3.56
N ASN A 74 21.84 -1.79 -3.70
CA ASN A 74 22.84 -1.38 -4.67
C ASN A 74 22.65 -2.15 -5.99
N PRO A 75 22.26 -1.51 -7.11
CA PRO A 75 22.04 -2.17 -8.39
C PRO A 75 23.34 -2.66 -9.06
N PHE A 76 24.50 -2.25 -8.54
CA PHE A 76 25.82 -2.65 -9.05
C PHE A 76 26.39 -3.88 -8.36
N ASP A 77 25.82 -4.30 -7.23
CA ASP A 77 26.23 -5.53 -6.55
C ASP A 77 25.32 -6.68 -6.97
N ASN A 78 25.73 -7.45 -7.98
CA ASN A 78 24.91 -8.51 -8.58
C ASN A 78 25.38 -9.92 -8.19
N ARG A 79 26.16 -10.05 -7.10
CA ARG A 79 26.48 -11.36 -6.51
C ARG A 79 25.20 -12.07 -6.09
N LYS A 80 25.10 -13.38 -6.29
CA LYS A 80 23.93 -14.23 -5.98
C LYS A 80 23.53 -14.09 -4.51
N GLU A 81 24.50 -13.94 -3.60
CA GLU A 81 24.27 -13.66 -2.17
C GLU A 81 23.59 -12.31 -1.89
N ASN A 82 23.56 -11.38 -2.84
CA ASN A 82 22.85 -10.10 -2.74
C ASN A 82 21.51 -10.09 -3.52
N LEU A 83 21.26 -11.10 -4.36
CA LEU A 83 20.05 -11.20 -5.16
C LEU A 83 19.02 -12.16 -4.56
N PHE A 84 17.74 -11.82 -4.67
CA PHE A 84 16.65 -12.75 -4.37
C PHE A 84 15.41 -12.48 -5.23
N ILE A 85 14.60 -13.52 -5.44
CA ILE A 85 13.46 -13.51 -6.36
C ILE A 85 12.16 -13.37 -5.57
N ILE A 86 11.26 -12.50 -6.05
CA ILE A 86 9.91 -12.35 -5.50
C ILE A 86 8.85 -12.27 -6.59
N ASP A 87 7.59 -12.49 -6.20
CA ASP A 87 6.46 -12.29 -7.10
C ASP A 87 6.22 -10.81 -7.39
N ARG A 88 5.91 -10.51 -8.65
CA ARG A 88 5.51 -9.19 -9.10
C ARG A 88 4.29 -8.72 -8.31
N GLY A 89 4.38 -7.54 -7.72
CA GLY A 89 3.38 -6.98 -6.80
C GLY A 89 3.87 -6.95 -5.34
N LYS A 90 4.64 -7.95 -4.90
CA LYS A 90 5.24 -7.97 -3.55
C LYS A 90 6.35 -6.91 -3.38
N GLN A 91 6.93 -6.44 -4.48
CA GLN A 91 7.89 -5.32 -4.46
C GLN A 91 7.30 -4.03 -3.84
N ASN A 92 5.97 -3.84 -3.86
CA ASN A 92 5.35 -2.67 -3.26
C ASN A 92 5.62 -2.55 -1.74
N TYR A 93 5.83 -3.67 -1.04
CA TYR A 93 6.23 -3.68 0.38
C TYR A 93 7.57 -2.96 0.61
N LEU A 94 8.45 -3.02 -0.40
CA LEU A 94 9.78 -2.44 -0.42
C LEU A 94 9.79 -0.99 -0.90
N ARG A 95 8.69 -0.44 -1.42
CA ARG A 95 8.70 0.95 -1.88
C ARG A 95 8.81 1.89 -0.68
N LYS A 96 9.79 2.79 -0.71
CA LYS A 96 9.90 3.89 0.25
C LYS A 96 8.90 4.96 -0.19
N ARG A 97 8.00 5.36 0.70
CA ARG A 97 7.25 6.62 0.57
C ARG A 97 8.08 7.71 1.26
N ASN A 98 7.85 8.98 0.92
CA ASN A 98 8.49 10.10 1.60
C ASN A 98 7.98 10.21 3.04
N TYR A 99 8.56 9.40 3.91
CA TYR A 99 8.47 9.48 5.37
C TYR A 99 9.65 10.31 5.85
N ASN A 100 9.42 11.26 6.74
CA ASN A 100 10.45 12.05 7.41
C ASN A 100 10.58 11.63 8.88
N THR A 101 11.55 12.16 9.61
CA THR A 101 11.74 11.86 11.04
C THR A 101 10.51 12.18 11.90
N LYS A 102 9.64 13.11 11.44
CA LYS A 102 8.36 13.43 12.07
C LYS A 102 7.23 12.45 11.74
N SER A 103 7.43 11.52 10.80
CA SER A 103 6.42 10.56 10.35
C SER A 103 7.00 9.15 10.17
N TYR A 104 6.63 8.23 11.05
CA TYR A 104 7.02 6.83 10.92
C TYR A 104 6.18 6.10 9.85
N LYS A 105 6.81 5.13 9.18
CA LYS A 105 6.14 4.25 8.22
C LYS A 105 5.05 3.46 8.94
N GLY A 106 3.84 3.50 8.37
CA GLY A 106 2.68 2.78 8.88
C GLY A 106 2.03 3.40 10.12
N VAL A 107 2.48 4.57 10.56
CA VAL A 107 1.94 5.30 11.71
C VAL A 107 1.19 6.53 11.23
N HIS A 108 0.04 6.80 11.83
CA HIS A 108 -0.70 8.05 11.62
C HIS A 108 -1.32 8.53 12.93
N PHE A 109 -1.35 9.85 13.12
CA PHE A 109 -1.95 10.46 14.29
C PHE A 109 -3.46 10.64 14.10
N LYS A 110 -4.24 10.14 15.05
CA LYS A 110 -5.69 10.30 15.09
C LYS A 110 -6.04 11.43 16.06
N LYS A 111 -6.41 12.59 15.50
CA LYS A 111 -6.71 13.81 16.26
C LYS A 111 -7.88 13.65 17.25
N GLU A 112 -8.90 12.86 16.90
CA GLU A 112 -10.13 12.69 17.69
C GLU A 112 -9.87 12.18 19.12
N ASN A 113 -8.84 11.35 19.31
CA ASN A 113 -8.51 10.75 20.60
C ASN A 113 -7.04 10.96 20.99
N GLY A 114 -6.29 11.77 20.23
CA GLY A 114 -4.88 12.05 20.50
C GLY A 114 -3.95 10.84 20.43
N THR A 115 -4.31 9.77 19.69
CA THR A 115 -3.52 8.52 19.64
C THR A 115 -2.79 8.31 18.32
N TYR A 116 -1.74 7.50 18.34
CA TYR A 116 -1.01 7.05 17.15
C TYR A 116 -1.46 5.65 16.74
N ILE A 117 -1.98 5.52 15.53
CA ILE A 117 -2.46 4.25 15.01
C ILE A 117 -1.40 3.62 14.11
N ALA A 118 -1.05 2.37 14.41
CA ALA A 118 -0.21 1.54 13.55
C ALA A 118 -1.07 0.68 12.64
N ALA A 119 -0.77 0.69 11.33
CA ALA A 119 -1.45 -0.16 10.37
C ALA A 119 -0.50 -0.65 9.28
N ILE A 120 -0.73 -1.88 8.83
CA ILE A 120 0.03 -2.52 7.75
C ILE A 120 -0.92 -3.09 6.70
N SER A 121 -0.48 -3.22 5.46
CA SER A 121 -1.27 -3.85 4.41
C SER A 121 -0.50 -4.97 3.75
N LYS A 122 -1.14 -6.13 3.60
CA LYS A 122 -0.59 -7.30 2.91
C LYS A 122 -1.66 -7.89 2.01
N ASP A 123 -1.29 -8.16 0.75
CA ASP A 123 -2.13 -8.79 -0.26
C ASP A 123 -3.51 -8.10 -0.42
N GLY A 124 -3.51 -6.76 -0.36
CA GLY A 124 -4.72 -5.93 -0.51
C GLY A 124 -5.56 -5.76 0.77
N VAL A 125 -5.24 -6.49 1.84
CA VAL A 125 -5.91 -6.40 3.14
C VAL A 125 -5.16 -5.45 4.05
N LYS A 126 -5.88 -4.53 4.71
CA LYS A 126 -5.32 -3.61 5.71
C LYS A 126 -5.60 -4.14 7.11
N TYR A 127 -4.54 -4.30 7.89
CA TYR A 127 -4.56 -4.72 9.28
C TYR A 127 -4.32 -3.50 10.18
N CYS A 128 -5.22 -3.26 11.12
CA CYS A 128 -5.02 -2.32 12.21
C CYS A 128 -4.29 -3.06 13.33
N LEU A 129 -3.13 -2.56 13.73
CA LEU A 129 -2.27 -3.19 14.74
C LEU A 129 -2.55 -2.66 16.15
N GLY A 130 -3.32 -1.58 16.26
CA GLY A 130 -3.66 -0.92 17.51
C GLY A 130 -3.47 0.59 17.46
N SER A 131 -3.91 1.23 18.55
CA SER A 131 -3.66 2.63 18.87
C SER A 131 -2.75 2.71 20.09
N PHE A 132 -1.76 3.59 20.03
CA PHE A 132 -0.72 3.76 21.05
C PHE A 132 -0.60 5.23 21.43
N GLU A 133 -0.09 5.48 22.63
CA GLU A 133 0.11 6.84 23.15
C GLU A 133 1.24 7.58 22.42
N THR A 134 2.26 6.84 21.99
CA THR A 134 3.45 7.42 21.35
C THR A 134 3.65 6.91 19.93
N ALA A 135 4.24 7.76 19.09
CA ALA A 135 4.50 7.48 17.70
C ALA A 135 5.55 6.37 17.54
N GLU A 136 6.51 6.32 18.45
CA GLU A 136 7.61 5.36 18.53
C GLU A 136 7.10 3.95 18.83
N VAL A 137 6.17 3.80 19.78
CA VAL A 137 5.56 2.50 20.09
C VAL A 137 4.75 2.00 18.90
N ALA A 138 3.95 2.87 18.28
CA ALA A 138 3.22 2.54 17.06
C ALA A 138 4.18 2.10 15.92
N ALA A 139 5.32 2.77 15.77
CA ALA A 139 6.32 2.46 14.76
C ALA A 139 7.04 1.12 15.03
N MET A 140 7.35 0.82 16.29
CA MET A 140 7.90 -0.49 16.68
C MET A 140 6.88 -1.61 16.46
N MET A 141 5.60 -1.37 16.72
CA MET A 141 4.53 -2.34 16.44
C MET A 141 4.37 -2.58 14.94
N TYR A 142 4.48 -1.54 14.11
CA TYR A 142 4.57 -1.70 12.67
C TYR A 142 5.79 -2.55 12.27
N ASP A 143 6.96 -2.30 12.84
CA ASP A 143 8.19 -3.05 12.51
C ASP A 143 8.06 -4.53 12.89
N LYS A 144 7.50 -4.82 14.06
CA LYS A 144 7.17 -6.18 14.52
C LYS A 144 6.22 -6.87 13.54
N ALA A 145 5.14 -6.19 13.13
CA ALA A 145 4.16 -6.73 12.19
C ALA A 145 4.74 -6.92 10.78
N ALA A 146 5.59 -6.01 10.31
CA ALA A 146 6.25 -6.12 9.02
C ALA A 146 7.18 -7.33 8.96
N LEU A 147 7.95 -7.58 10.03
CA LEU A 147 8.79 -8.76 10.16
C LEU A 147 7.97 -10.06 10.16
N ALA A 148 6.85 -10.08 10.89
CA ALA A 148 5.96 -11.25 10.95
C ALA A 148 5.27 -11.53 9.60
N LEU A 149 4.80 -10.49 8.90
CA LEU A 149 4.00 -10.65 7.68
C LEU A 149 4.81 -10.80 6.40
N HIS A 150 5.96 -10.12 6.29
CA HIS A 150 6.78 -10.08 5.08
C HIS A 150 8.09 -10.87 5.23
N GLY A 151 8.50 -11.22 6.45
CA GLY A 151 9.78 -11.86 6.72
C GLY A 151 10.95 -10.87 6.74
N LYS A 152 12.07 -11.29 7.33
CA LYS A 152 13.25 -10.45 7.58
C LYS A 152 13.86 -9.82 6.32
N GLN A 153 13.75 -10.52 5.17
CA GLN A 153 14.36 -10.09 3.91
C GLN A 153 13.54 -9.03 3.16
N LEU A 154 12.21 -9.00 3.38
CA LEU A 154 11.29 -8.11 2.66
C LEU A 154 10.70 -6.99 3.52
N ALA A 155 10.78 -7.13 4.84
CA ALA A 155 10.25 -6.12 5.76
C ALA A 155 11.14 -4.86 5.75
N LYS A 156 10.69 -3.81 5.06
CA LYS A 156 11.23 -2.45 5.27
C LYS A 156 10.61 -1.83 6.52
N THR A 157 11.31 -2.03 7.64
CA THR A 157 11.02 -1.51 8.97
C THR A 157 11.51 -0.06 9.14
N ASN A 158 10.92 0.69 10.07
CA ASN A 158 11.38 2.01 10.50
C ASN A 158 12.85 1.96 10.95
N LYS A 159 13.27 0.88 11.61
CA LYS A 159 14.69 0.61 11.91
C LYS A 159 15.57 0.52 10.67
N SER A 160 15.21 -0.29 9.68
CA SER A 160 15.96 -0.41 8.41
C SER A 160 16.00 0.89 7.61
N LEU A 161 14.97 1.72 7.75
CA LEU A 161 14.84 3.00 7.07
C LEU A 161 15.54 4.14 7.83
N ARG A 162 16.17 3.86 8.97
CA ARG A 162 16.80 4.83 9.87
C ARG A 162 15.82 5.92 10.35
N LEU A 163 14.54 5.59 10.43
CA LEU A 163 13.50 6.49 10.96
C LEU A 163 13.44 6.40 12.48
N LEU A 164 13.69 5.21 13.04
CA LEU A 164 13.64 4.94 14.48
C LEU A 164 14.80 4.04 14.90
N GLN A 165 15.35 4.26 16.09
CA GLN A 165 16.35 3.39 16.69
C GLN A 165 15.78 2.72 17.95
N TYR A 166 15.97 1.41 18.07
CA TYR A 166 15.59 0.65 19.27
C TYR A 166 16.46 -0.61 19.41
N LYS A 167 16.72 -0.99 20.67
CA LYS A 167 17.48 -2.20 21.02
C LYS A 167 16.64 -3.47 20.84
N ARG A 168 15.42 -3.47 21.39
CA ARG A 168 14.46 -4.60 21.33
C ARG A 168 13.08 -4.12 20.92
N LEU A 169 12.31 -5.01 20.27
CA LEU A 169 10.90 -4.79 19.98
C LEU A 169 10.06 -4.95 21.26
N PRO A 170 8.89 -4.29 21.35
CA PRO A 170 7.99 -4.45 22.48
C PRO A 170 7.46 -5.89 22.59
N SER A 171 7.29 -6.36 23.83
CA SER A 171 6.70 -7.67 24.15
C SER A 171 5.20 -7.73 23.84
N ILE A 172 4.55 -6.58 23.62
CA ILE A 172 3.12 -6.43 23.29
C ILE A 172 2.73 -7.37 22.14
N PRO A 173 1.73 -8.26 22.31
CA PRO A 173 1.30 -9.17 21.25
C PRO A 173 0.71 -8.40 20.06
N ILE A 174 0.85 -8.95 18.86
CA ILE A 174 0.26 -8.34 17.65
C ILE A 174 -1.12 -8.92 17.42
N GLU A 175 -2.14 -8.06 17.46
CA GLU A 175 -3.48 -8.40 17.00
C GLU A 175 -3.66 -7.91 15.56
N PHE A 176 -3.81 -8.83 14.61
CA PHE A 176 -4.08 -8.49 13.22
C PHE A 176 -5.58 -8.26 13.00
N LYS A 177 -6.10 -7.12 13.48
CA LYS A 177 -7.50 -6.75 13.26
C LYS A 177 -7.71 -6.34 11.81
N VAL A 178 -8.42 -7.16 11.05
CA VAL A 178 -8.78 -6.87 9.65
C VAL A 178 -9.73 -5.69 9.60
N GLN A 179 -9.32 -4.62 8.93
CA GLN A 179 -10.23 -3.54 8.57
C GLN A 179 -10.99 -3.99 7.32
N LYS A 180 -12.15 -4.64 7.50
CA LYS A 180 -13.03 -5.01 6.38
C LYS A 180 -13.35 -3.74 5.61
N LYS A 181 -13.02 -3.72 4.32
CA LYS A 181 -13.34 -2.61 3.43
C LYS A 181 -14.56 -3.04 2.66
N GLY A 182 -15.69 -2.36 2.82
CA GLY A 182 -16.88 -2.65 2.00
C GLY A 182 -16.55 -2.72 0.50
N HIS A 183 -17.31 -3.50 -0.27
CA HIS A 183 -17.15 -3.57 -1.71
C HIS A 183 -17.60 -2.28 -2.40
N THR A 184 -17.23 -2.14 -3.68
CA THR A 184 -17.70 -1.00 -4.48
C THR A 184 -19.09 -1.33 -5.01
N MET A 185 -20.04 -0.43 -4.77
CA MET A 185 -21.46 -0.55 -5.12
C MET A 185 -21.70 -0.49 -6.64
N LYS A 186 -21.35 -1.55 -7.37
CA LYS A 186 -21.40 -1.61 -8.85
C LYS A 186 -22.59 -2.43 -9.38
N GLY A 187 -23.11 -3.37 -8.59
CA GLY A 187 -24.23 -4.24 -8.98
C GLY A 187 -25.52 -3.47 -9.30
N ALA A 188 -26.48 -4.12 -9.96
CA ALA A 188 -27.80 -3.51 -10.21
C ALA A 188 -28.53 -3.16 -8.89
N GLU A 189 -28.55 -4.11 -7.95
CA GLU A 189 -29.10 -3.92 -6.60
C GLU A 189 -28.35 -2.84 -5.82
N ASP A 190 -27.01 -2.86 -5.87
CA ASP A 190 -26.17 -1.84 -5.26
C ASP A 190 -26.51 -0.42 -5.76
N ARG A 191 -26.71 -0.28 -7.08
CA ARG A 191 -27.12 0.98 -7.70
C ARG A 191 -28.52 1.41 -7.24
N ALA A 192 -29.44 0.47 -7.03
CA ALA A 192 -30.76 0.77 -6.47
C ALA A 192 -30.63 1.30 -5.02
N LYS A 193 -29.89 0.60 -4.15
CA LYS A 193 -29.62 1.03 -2.76
C LYS A 193 -28.96 2.41 -2.69
N VAL A 194 -27.95 2.66 -3.53
CA VAL A 194 -27.27 3.97 -3.59
C VAL A 194 -28.20 5.08 -4.05
N ARG A 195 -29.02 4.84 -5.09
CA ARG A 195 -30.01 5.83 -5.57
C ARG A 195 -31.05 6.14 -4.51
N PHE A 196 -31.54 5.12 -3.84
CA PHE A 196 -32.53 5.26 -2.77
C PHE A 196 -31.98 6.08 -1.60
N LEU A 197 -30.81 5.70 -1.07
CA LEU A 197 -30.17 6.42 0.03
C LEU A 197 -29.91 7.89 -0.32
N ARG A 198 -29.46 8.14 -1.55
CA ARG A 198 -29.24 9.50 -2.06
C ARG A 198 -30.52 10.32 -2.13
N ARG A 199 -31.64 9.70 -2.51
CA ARG A 199 -32.96 10.36 -2.55
C ARG A 199 -33.38 10.80 -1.15
N ILE A 200 -33.29 9.91 -0.15
CA ILE A 200 -33.65 10.24 1.25
C ILE A 200 -32.77 11.36 1.78
N LEU A 201 -31.45 11.24 1.66
CA LEU A 201 -30.54 12.25 2.20
C LEU A 201 -30.75 13.62 1.53
N LYS A 202 -31.12 13.67 0.25
CA LYS A 202 -31.50 14.90 -0.45
C LYS A 202 -32.85 15.48 0.02
N GLN A 203 -33.78 14.63 0.47
CA GLN A 203 -35.01 15.12 1.10
C GLN A 203 -34.72 15.70 2.48
N MET A 204 -33.86 15.05 3.28
CA MET A 204 -33.46 15.54 4.60
C MET A 204 -32.82 16.94 4.53
N THR A 205 -32.05 17.23 3.46
CA THR A 205 -31.45 18.57 3.28
C THR A 205 -32.46 19.71 3.09
N ARG A 206 -33.75 19.41 2.91
CA ARG A 206 -34.82 20.43 2.89
C ARG A 206 -35.24 20.88 4.28
N PHE A 207 -35.03 20.03 5.29
CA PHE A 207 -35.48 20.24 6.67
C PHE A 207 -34.32 20.50 7.63
N TYR A 208 -33.14 19.93 7.36
CA TYR A 208 -31.99 20.00 8.25
C TYR A 208 -30.72 20.41 7.49
N GLY A 209 -29.82 21.09 8.20
CA GLY A 209 -28.48 21.38 7.71
C GLY A 209 -27.57 20.14 7.68
N PHE A 210 -26.52 20.16 6.85
CA PHE A 210 -25.58 19.01 6.77
C PHE A 210 -24.93 18.63 8.10
N LYS A 211 -24.68 19.61 8.98
CA LYS A 211 -24.13 19.35 10.32
C LYS A 211 -25.11 18.56 11.19
N GLU A 212 -26.39 18.91 11.15
CA GLU A 212 -27.47 18.24 11.88
C GLU A 212 -27.70 16.83 11.35
N ILE A 213 -27.78 16.67 10.02
CA ILE A 213 -27.89 15.36 9.37
C ILE A 213 -26.71 14.47 9.76
N GLY A 214 -25.49 15.02 9.76
CA GLY A 214 -24.30 14.29 10.19
C GLY A 214 -24.34 13.89 11.66
N ALA A 215 -24.83 14.76 12.54
CA ALA A 215 -25.01 14.45 13.97
C ALA A 215 -26.05 13.34 14.18
N MET A 216 -27.22 13.44 13.53
CA MET A 216 -28.30 12.45 13.59
C MET A 216 -27.85 11.07 13.10
N LEU A 217 -27.19 11.02 11.94
CA LEU A 217 -26.72 9.77 11.34
C LEU A 217 -25.41 9.28 11.95
N LYS A 218 -24.80 10.05 12.86
CA LYS A 218 -23.46 9.81 13.42
C LYS A 218 -22.42 9.58 12.32
N TYR A 219 -22.46 10.43 11.29
CA TYR A 219 -21.63 10.30 10.11
C TYR A 219 -21.09 11.66 9.65
N ASN A 220 -19.94 11.67 8.98
CA ASN A 220 -19.25 12.90 8.62
C ASN A 220 -20.10 13.75 7.63
N PRO A 221 -20.47 15.00 7.98
CA PRO A 221 -21.30 15.88 7.15
C PRO A 221 -20.76 16.11 5.74
N ASN A 222 -19.46 16.35 5.59
CA ASN A 222 -18.83 16.60 4.30
C ASN A 222 -18.88 15.35 3.41
N THR A 223 -18.80 14.16 4.01
CA THR A 223 -18.91 12.91 3.25
C THR A 223 -20.34 12.68 2.76
N ILE A 224 -21.35 13.07 3.56
CA ILE A 224 -22.77 13.07 3.14
C ILE A 224 -22.99 14.05 1.98
N TYR A 225 -22.45 15.28 2.08
CA TYR A 225 -22.51 16.27 1.01
C TYR A 225 -21.94 15.72 -0.30
N ARG A 226 -20.69 15.23 -0.29
CA ARG A 226 -20.02 14.66 -1.46
C ARG A 226 -20.75 13.44 -2.03
N PHE A 227 -21.39 12.68 -1.15
CA PHE A 227 -22.27 11.61 -1.59
C PHE A 227 -23.43 12.21 -2.37
N ILE A 228 -24.23 13.12 -1.81
CA ILE A 228 -25.40 13.73 -2.46
C ILE A 228 -25.04 14.46 -3.77
N SER A 229 -23.91 15.18 -3.82
CA SER A 229 -23.42 15.92 -5.00
C SER A 229 -22.95 15.04 -6.15
N LYS A 230 -22.90 13.71 -5.96
CA LYS A 230 -22.42 12.70 -6.93
C LYS A 230 -20.90 12.71 -7.13
N GLU A 231 -20.14 13.48 -6.36
CA GLU A 231 -18.67 13.44 -6.40
C GLU A 231 -18.10 12.08 -6.01
N ARG A 232 -18.74 11.38 -5.06
CA ARG A 232 -18.25 10.09 -4.55
C ARG A 232 -19.37 9.18 -4.09
N ASN A 233 -19.31 7.90 -4.44
CA ASN A 233 -20.22 6.88 -3.89
C ASN A 233 -19.69 6.26 -2.59
N PHE A 234 -20.61 5.84 -1.73
CA PHE A 234 -20.33 5.03 -0.55
C PHE A 234 -19.95 3.59 -0.93
N ARG A 235 -19.22 2.92 -0.02
CA ARG A 235 -19.00 1.48 -0.07
C ARG A 235 -20.12 0.76 0.69
N SER A 236 -20.28 -0.54 0.46
CA SER A 236 -21.38 -1.33 1.05
C SER A 236 -21.53 -1.15 2.56
N GLU A 237 -20.44 -1.30 3.31
CA GLU A 237 -20.43 -1.09 4.77
C GLU A 237 -21.01 0.28 5.20
N ALA A 238 -20.64 1.36 4.50
CA ALA A 238 -21.14 2.69 4.82
C ALA A 238 -22.62 2.84 4.42
N VAL A 239 -23.03 2.22 3.32
CA VAL A 239 -24.43 2.19 2.89
C VAL A 239 -25.28 1.46 3.93
N GLU A 240 -24.88 0.24 4.31
CA GLU A 240 -25.56 -0.57 5.33
C GLU A 240 -25.65 0.14 6.68
N PHE A 241 -24.56 0.77 7.12
CA PHE A 241 -24.56 1.56 8.34
C PHE A 241 -25.59 2.71 8.31
N LEU A 242 -25.63 3.47 7.21
CA LEU A 242 -26.56 4.59 7.06
C LEU A 242 -28.01 4.12 6.95
N PHE A 243 -28.26 3.00 6.26
CA PHE A 243 -29.58 2.38 6.22
C PHE A 243 -30.06 1.97 7.61
N ALA A 244 -29.22 1.28 8.40
CA ALA A 244 -29.57 0.89 9.76
C ALA A 244 -29.83 2.11 10.68
N ARG A 245 -29.13 3.23 10.46
CA ARG A 245 -29.37 4.48 11.19
C ARG A 245 -30.69 5.14 10.77
N LEU A 246 -30.97 5.23 9.48
CA LEU A 246 -32.23 5.76 8.97
C LEU A 246 -33.43 4.94 9.45
N GLN A 247 -33.31 3.61 9.48
CA GLN A 247 -34.37 2.74 10.00
C GLN A 247 -34.70 3.03 11.47
N LYS A 248 -33.68 3.31 12.29
CA LYS A 248 -33.88 3.70 13.70
C LYS A 248 -34.53 5.07 13.85
N LEU A 249 -34.27 5.98 12.91
CA LEU A 249 -34.81 7.35 12.90
C LEU A 249 -36.13 7.48 12.12
N LYS A 250 -36.65 6.39 11.55
CA LYS A 250 -37.79 6.40 10.62
C LYS A 250 -38.99 7.15 11.21
N LYS A 251 -39.43 6.80 12.42
CA LYS A 251 -40.58 7.43 13.09
C LYS A 251 -40.39 8.95 13.28
N THR A 252 -39.20 9.37 13.69
CA THR A 252 -38.88 10.79 13.91
C THR A 252 -38.90 11.56 12.59
N LEU A 253 -38.31 10.99 11.54
CA LEU A 253 -38.25 11.63 10.22
C LEU A 253 -39.63 11.67 9.52
N GLU A 254 -40.48 10.68 9.77
CA GLU A 254 -41.86 10.65 9.27
C GLU A 254 -42.75 11.72 9.91
N ILE A 255 -42.56 12.00 11.21
CA ILE A 255 -43.23 13.12 11.92
C ILE A 255 -42.86 14.46 11.27
N ASP A 256 -41.60 14.62 10.89
CA ASP A 256 -41.10 15.83 10.23
C ASP A 256 -41.43 15.88 8.72
N GLY A 257 -42.28 14.97 8.23
CA GLY A 257 -42.85 14.98 6.89
C GLY A 257 -42.03 14.25 5.82
N LEU A 258 -40.97 13.52 6.18
CA LEU A 258 -40.24 12.67 5.23
C LEU A 258 -40.91 11.30 5.05
N LYS A 259 -41.33 10.99 3.83
CA LYS A 259 -41.76 9.64 3.45
C LYS A 259 -40.56 8.73 3.22
N ILE A 260 -40.31 7.81 4.15
CA ILE A 260 -39.21 6.85 4.12
C ILE A 260 -39.77 5.43 3.93
N ASP A 261 -39.96 5.00 2.68
CA ASP A 261 -40.26 3.60 2.33
C ASP A 261 -38.95 2.80 2.22
N LEU A 262 -38.37 2.49 3.39
CA LEU A 262 -37.17 1.67 3.58
C LEU A 262 -37.40 0.20 3.28
#